data_AF-A0A495W081-F1
#
_entry.id   AF-A0A495W081-F1
#
_cell.length_a   1.000
_cell.length_b   1.000
_cell.length_c   1.000
_cell.angle_alpha   90.00
_cell.angle_beta   90.00
_cell.angle_gamma   90.00
#
_symmetry.space_group_name_H-M   'P 1'
#
loop_
_entity.id
_entity.type
_entity.pdbx_description
1 polymer ?
#
loop_
_entity_poly.entity_id
_entity_poly.type
_entity_poly.pdbx_seq_one_letter_code
_entity_poly.pdbx_strand_id
1 'polypeptide(L)'
;MNAQEEVPVGRTRPCAYCGRPVVARRPTGRPPRYCPPDERDCQARARAERLTARAAETTGGPAAVRQLLLDLTGRLDEAWEPVGDLVDAMQTARDLLGGLRDELLERVARAERATAEADEAKEAAHLARQAAETARDEALRQARDALAERDRALGAEQDAVEARQAALRTQQRLTAERDAAREHAERTEAASAAAVAAATAAADARVRDAAEEATRARETAAGLRGELTTARERLAEHAARDRELREELDRVRREAADRLAAELARITADADSRVQRAHAETAALRREHELRLQEAARHLGAQTERADRLEREHTRDRALLDRIKAALSGTTPPDTTPPPDRTPPPDRTPTGTGTGTGANIDGTAPDPTHERNRDVLAAVAALLAERSPSR
;
A
#
# COMPACT_ATOMS: atom_id res chain seq x y z
N MET A 1 98.13 92.65 -86.82
CA MET A 1 98.94 93.46 -87.76
C MET A 1 100.38 93.38 -87.31
N ASN A 2 101.22 92.60 -87.99
CA ASN A 2 102.67 92.75 -87.91
C ASN A 2 103.13 93.22 -89.29
N ALA A 3 103.43 94.52 -89.38
CA ALA A 3 103.97 95.14 -90.57
C ALA A 3 105.49 94.98 -90.55
N GLN A 4 106.06 94.47 -91.64
CA GLN A 4 107.49 94.45 -91.90
C GLN A 4 107.91 95.84 -92.38
N GLU A 5 108.90 96.46 -91.73
CA GLU A 5 109.42 97.78 -92.09
C GLU A 5 110.90 97.64 -92.49
N GLU A 6 111.20 98.04 -93.73
CA GLU A 6 112.53 97.99 -94.36
C GLU A 6 113.46 99.10 -93.82
N VAL A 7 114.73 98.75 -93.57
CA VAL A 7 115.74 99.65 -92.95
C VAL A 7 116.59 100.38 -94.01
N PRO A 8 116.79 101.71 -93.92
CA PRO A 8 117.60 102.53 -94.84
C PRO A 8 119.13 102.51 -94.56
N VAL A 9 119.93 102.69 -95.62
CA VAL A 9 121.41 102.57 -95.65
C VAL A 9 122.12 103.79 -95.05
N GLY A 10 122.68 103.66 -93.84
CA GLY A 10 123.46 104.70 -93.13
C GLY A 10 124.99 104.57 -93.27
N ARG A 11 125.75 105.67 -93.07
CA ARG A 11 127.23 105.71 -93.16
C ARG A 11 127.89 104.84 -92.07
N THR A 12 128.81 103.94 -92.45
CA THR A 12 129.49 102.97 -91.56
C THR A 12 130.99 103.27 -91.32
N ARG A 13 131.54 102.91 -90.15
CA ARG A 13 132.99 102.94 -89.82
C ARG A 13 133.45 101.58 -89.23
N PRO A 14 134.64 101.04 -89.57
CA PRO A 14 135.09 99.75 -89.03
C PRO A 14 135.32 99.76 -87.51
N CYS A 15 134.88 98.69 -86.84
CA CYS A 15 135.08 98.37 -85.43
C CYS A 15 136.56 98.17 -85.13
N ALA A 16 137.06 98.79 -84.06
CA ALA A 16 138.48 98.75 -83.68
C ALA A 16 138.96 97.36 -83.17
N TYR A 17 138.05 96.45 -82.85
CA TYR A 17 138.41 95.09 -82.40
C TYR A 17 138.32 94.05 -83.53
N CYS A 18 137.21 94.04 -84.27
CA CYS A 18 136.93 92.99 -85.28
C CYS A 18 136.92 93.49 -86.73
N GLY A 19 137.19 94.78 -86.96
CA GLY A 19 137.28 95.39 -88.30
C GLY A 19 135.95 95.60 -89.03
N ARG A 20 134.81 95.08 -88.53
CA ARG A 20 133.51 95.16 -89.24
C ARG A 20 132.92 96.58 -89.28
N PRO A 21 132.26 96.98 -90.38
CA PRO A 21 131.60 98.28 -90.49
C PRO A 21 130.45 98.41 -89.48
N VAL A 22 130.58 99.35 -88.54
CA VAL A 22 129.55 99.71 -87.55
C VAL A 22 128.81 100.94 -88.05
N VAL A 23 127.49 100.83 -88.14
CA VAL A 23 126.59 101.91 -88.58
C VAL A 23 126.33 102.88 -87.43
N ALA A 24 126.24 104.19 -87.73
CA ALA A 24 125.79 105.16 -86.72
C ALA A 24 124.32 104.93 -86.37
N ARG A 25 123.99 104.70 -85.09
CA ARG A 25 122.60 104.50 -84.62
C ARG A 25 121.73 105.76 -84.69
N ARG A 26 122.30 106.95 -84.93
CA ARG A 26 121.57 108.22 -85.09
C ARG A 26 122.10 108.98 -86.30
N PRO A 27 121.22 109.61 -87.12
CA PRO A 27 121.56 110.15 -88.43
C PRO A 27 122.56 111.32 -88.42
N THR A 28 122.80 111.97 -87.28
CA THR A 28 123.74 113.09 -87.13
C THR A 28 124.95 112.79 -86.23
N GLY A 29 125.16 111.53 -85.82
CA GLY A 29 126.22 111.11 -84.90
C GLY A 29 127.37 110.34 -85.57
N ARG A 30 128.59 110.46 -85.03
CA ARG A 30 129.76 109.66 -85.46
C ARG A 30 129.57 108.19 -85.03
N PRO A 31 129.79 107.17 -85.90
CA PRO A 31 129.61 105.78 -85.53
C PRO A 31 130.51 105.35 -84.36
N PRO A 32 130.03 104.46 -83.45
CA PRO A 32 130.81 104.00 -82.30
C PRO A 32 132.05 103.20 -82.72
N ARG A 33 133.11 103.24 -81.90
CA ARG A 33 134.41 102.59 -82.19
C ARG A 33 134.35 101.06 -82.12
N TYR A 34 133.39 100.48 -81.41
CA TYR A 34 133.23 99.04 -81.25
C TYR A 34 131.81 98.62 -81.63
N CYS A 35 131.63 97.36 -82.03
CA CYS A 35 130.32 96.79 -82.28
C CYS A 35 129.44 96.90 -81.02
N PRO A 36 128.14 97.23 -81.18
CA PRO A 36 127.22 97.28 -80.06
C PRO A 36 126.99 95.87 -79.46
N PRO A 37 126.55 95.81 -78.19
CA PRO A 37 126.36 94.55 -77.47
C PRO A 37 125.42 93.57 -78.19
N ASP A 38 124.40 94.10 -78.86
CA ASP A 38 123.36 93.32 -79.55
C ASP A 38 123.88 92.52 -80.76
N GLU A 39 125.02 92.93 -81.36
CA GLU A 39 125.63 92.18 -82.46
C GLU A 39 126.76 91.29 -81.94
N ARG A 40 127.78 91.93 -81.36
CA ARG A 40 128.98 91.30 -80.81
C ARG A 40 129.58 92.32 -79.86
N ASP A 41 129.45 92.11 -78.55
CA ASP A 41 130.00 92.98 -77.51
C ASP A 41 131.55 93.00 -77.50
N CYS A 42 132.12 93.57 -78.57
CA CYS A 42 133.55 93.64 -78.81
C CYS A 42 134.21 94.57 -77.78
N GLN A 43 133.45 95.47 -77.16
CA GLN A 43 133.92 96.30 -76.07
C GLN A 43 134.09 95.50 -74.78
N ALA A 44 133.13 94.65 -74.40
CA ALA A 44 133.28 93.77 -73.25
C ALA A 44 134.41 92.76 -73.45
N ARG A 45 134.55 92.17 -74.65
CA ARG A 45 135.67 91.26 -74.95
C ARG A 45 137.03 91.95 -74.86
N ALA A 46 137.19 93.12 -75.45
CA ALA A 46 138.44 93.88 -75.34
C ALA A 46 138.74 94.36 -73.90
N ARG A 47 137.72 94.51 -73.03
CA ARG A 47 137.90 94.74 -71.59
C ARG A 47 138.29 93.46 -70.84
N ALA A 48 137.64 92.34 -71.14
CA ALA A 48 137.95 91.05 -70.54
C ALA A 48 139.40 90.63 -70.84
N GLU A 49 139.86 90.75 -72.09
CA GLU A 49 141.26 90.46 -72.46
C GLU A 49 142.25 91.30 -71.66
N ARG A 50 141.98 92.61 -71.47
CA ARG A 50 142.85 93.48 -70.65
C ARG A 50 142.82 93.10 -69.16
N LEU A 51 141.68 92.64 -68.64
CA LEU A 51 141.59 92.18 -67.25
C LEU A 51 142.29 90.84 -67.04
N THR A 52 142.16 89.89 -67.97
CA THR A 52 142.94 88.64 -67.93
C THR A 52 144.43 88.86 -68.10
N ALA A 53 144.85 89.82 -68.94
CA ALA A 53 146.27 90.19 -69.06
C ALA A 53 146.82 90.77 -67.74
N ARG A 54 146.04 91.60 -67.03
CA ARG A 54 146.43 92.13 -65.71
C ARG A 54 146.39 91.08 -64.60
N ALA A 55 145.42 90.18 -64.59
CA ALA A 55 145.31 89.10 -63.60
C ALA A 55 146.44 88.06 -63.77
N ALA A 56 146.95 87.88 -64.99
CA ALA A 56 148.12 87.05 -65.25
C ALA A 56 149.42 87.65 -64.67
N GLU A 57 149.55 88.98 -64.61
CA GLU A 57 150.74 89.66 -64.05
C GLU A 57 150.75 89.73 -62.52
N THR A 58 149.61 89.72 -61.83
CA THR A 58 149.54 89.93 -60.36
C THR A 58 149.38 88.66 -59.52
N THR A 59 149.07 87.49 -60.10
CA THR A 59 148.69 86.29 -59.32
C THR A 59 149.71 85.14 -59.37
N GLY A 60 150.98 85.41 -59.71
CA GLY A 60 152.04 84.40 -59.64
C GLY A 60 151.86 83.20 -60.59
N GLY A 61 151.12 83.40 -61.68
CA GLY A 61 150.85 82.36 -62.67
C GLY A 61 149.73 81.38 -62.30
N PRO A 62 149.22 80.63 -63.29
CA PRO A 62 148.04 79.76 -63.18
C PRO A 62 148.18 78.56 -62.22
N ALA A 63 149.36 78.37 -61.63
CA ALA A 63 149.61 77.32 -60.64
C ALA A 63 149.16 77.74 -59.23
N ALA A 64 149.40 79.00 -58.82
CA ALA A 64 149.09 79.47 -57.46
C ALA A 64 147.57 79.56 -57.18
N VAL A 65 146.78 79.95 -58.19
CA VAL A 65 145.31 79.98 -58.10
C VAL A 65 144.72 78.57 -57.98
N ARG A 66 145.35 77.58 -58.63
CA ARG A 66 144.94 76.18 -58.55
C ARG A 66 145.20 75.60 -57.15
N GLN A 67 146.32 75.93 -56.54
CA GLN A 67 146.67 75.49 -55.19
C GLN A 67 145.71 76.05 -54.14
N LEU A 68 145.38 77.34 -54.21
CA LEU A 68 144.46 77.98 -53.25
C LEU A 68 143.03 77.44 -53.36
N LEU A 69 142.58 77.14 -54.58
CA LEU A 69 141.29 76.49 -54.81
C LEU A 69 141.26 75.09 -54.21
N LEU A 70 142.34 74.32 -54.36
CA LEU A 70 142.46 72.97 -53.79
C LEU A 70 142.48 72.98 -52.26
N ASP A 71 143.20 73.92 -51.63
CA ASP A 71 143.25 74.06 -50.17
C ASP A 71 141.92 74.56 -49.58
N LEU A 72 141.23 75.47 -50.27
CA LEU A 72 139.89 75.92 -49.87
C LEU A 72 138.85 74.81 -50.02
N THR A 73 138.93 74.00 -51.08
CA THR A 73 138.05 72.82 -51.21
C THR A 73 138.35 71.80 -50.13
N GLY A 74 139.61 71.55 -49.78
CA GLY A 74 139.98 70.63 -48.70
C GLY A 74 139.50 71.09 -47.32
N ARG A 75 139.61 72.39 -47.00
CA ARG A 75 139.10 72.95 -45.74
C ARG A 75 137.57 73.02 -45.68
N LEU A 76 136.92 73.20 -46.83
CA LEU A 76 135.46 73.11 -46.91
C LEU A 76 135.01 71.67 -46.69
N ASP A 77 135.67 70.69 -47.30
CA ASP A 77 135.36 69.27 -47.08
C ASP A 77 135.58 68.86 -45.61
N GLU A 78 136.68 69.27 -44.96
CA GLU A 78 136.92 69.07 -43.53
C GLU A 78 135.90 69.78 -42.62
N ALA A 79 135.39 70.95 -43.03
CA ALA A 79 134.34 71.66 -42.28
C ALA A 79 132.92 71.10 -42.52
N TRP A 80 132.73 70.36 -43.62
CA TRP A 80 131.47 69.69 -43.96
C TRP A 80 131.35 68.29 -43.34
N GLU A 81 132.45 67.62 -43.00
CA GLU A 81 132.44 66.31 -42.33
C GLU A 81 131.64 66.31 -41.01
N PRO A 82 131.81 67.29 -40.07
CA PRO A 82 131.02 67.34 -38.84
C PRO A 82 129.54 67.66 -39.08
N VAL A 83 129.23 68.35 -40.18
CA VAL A 83 127.84 68.62 -40.58
C VAL A 83 127.21 67.36 -41.16
N GLY A 84 127.98 66.56 -41.92
CA GLY A 84 127.61 65.23 -42.35
C GLY A 84 127.29 64.32 -41.16
N ASP A 85 128.20 64.23 -40.19
CA ASP A 85 128.01 63.46 -38.96
C ASP A 85 126.77 63.91 -38.16
N LEU A 86 126.52 65.22 -38.10
CA LEU A 86 125.32 65.76 -37.44
C LEU A 86 124.04 65.40 -38.21
N VAL A 87 124.06 65.48 -39.53
CA VAL A 87 122.93 65.10 -40.39
C VAL A 87 122.64 63.61 -40.24
N ASP A 88 123.67 62.76 -40.26
CA ASP A 88 123.55 61.31 -40.08
C ASP A 88 123.07 60.97 -38.66
N ALA A 89 123.55 61.68 -37.64
CA ALA A 89 123.05 61.55 -36.26
C ALA A 89 121.59 62.00 -36.14
N MET A 90 121.18 63.08 -36.82
CA MET A 90 119.78 63.54 -36.84
C MET A 90 118.88 62.59 -37.62
N GLN A 91 119.35 62.01 -38.72
CA GLN A 91 118.64 60.98 -39.48
C GLN A 91 118.50 59.70 -38.64
N THR A 92 119.57 59.25 -38.01
CA THR A 92 119.56 58.10 -37.08
C THR A 92 118.59 58.34 -35.93
N ALA A 93 118.63 59.53 -35.31
CA ALA A 93 117.69 59.89 -34.24
C ALA A 93 116.24 59.94 -34.73
N ARG A 94 116.00 60.44 -35.95
CA ARG A 94 114.67 60.46 -36.57
C ARG A 94 114.16 59.05 -36.85
N ASP A 95 115.02 58.16 -37.34
CA ASP A 95 114.66 56.78 -37.64
C ASP A 95 114.41 55.99 -36.35
N LEU A 96 115.20 56.21 -35.29
CA LEU A 96 114.96 55.65 -33.96
C LEU A 96 113.64 56.14 -33.36
N LEU A 97 113.34 57.44 -33.47
CA LEU A 97 112.05 58.01 -33.04
C LEU A 97 110.89 57.48 -33.87
N GLY A 98 111.09 57.26 -35.18
CA GLY A 98 110.13 56.61 -36.06
C GLY A 98 109.85 55.17 -35.62
N GLY A 99 110.90 54.38 -35.36
CA GLY A 99 110.79 53.01 -34.86
C GLY A 99 110.10 52.94 -33.50
N LEU A 100 110.43 53.83 -32.56
CA LEU A 100 109.75 53.92 -31.25
C LEU A 100 108.27 54.30 -31.40
N ARG A 101 107.93 55.23 -32.30
CA ARG A 101 106.54 55.59 -32.58
C ARG A 101 105.78 54.39 -33.13
N ASP A 102 106.35 53.69 -34.10
CA ASP A 102 105.70 52.55 -34.75
C ASP A 102 105.54 51.38 -33.75
N GLU A 103 106.53 51.15 -32.87
CA GLU A 103 106.43 50.19 -31.77
C GLU A 103 105.33 50.58 -30.76
N LEU A 104 105.24 51.86 -30.39
CA LEU A 104 104.18 52.35 -29.50
C LEU A 104 102.80 52.18 -30.14
N LEU A 105 102.65 52.48 -31.43
CA LEU A 105 101.40 52.25 -32.17
C LEU A 105 101.05 50.76 -32.21
N GLU A 106 102.01 49.87 -32.44
CA GLU A 106 101.77 48.42 -32.42
C GLU A 106 101.39 47.91 -31.02
N ARG A 107 102.02 48.44 -29.97
CA ARG A 107 101.66 48.13 -28.57
C ARG A 107 100.24 48.60 -28.24
N VAL A 108 99.85 49.80 -28.67
CA VAL A 108 98.48 50.32 -28.52
C VAL A 108 97.50 49.46 -29.30
N ALA A 109 97.77 49.14 -30.56
CA ALA A 109 96.89 48.29 -31.37
C ALA A 109 96.77 46.85 -30.83
N ARG A 110 97.81 46.32 -30.17
CA ARG A 110 97.73 45.04 -29.44
C ARG A 110 96.90 45.18 -28.16
N ALA A 111 97.06 46.27 -27.41
CA ALA A 111 96.27 46.52 -26.20
C ALA A 111 94.78 46.71 -26.53
N GLU A 112 94.45 47.46 -27.58
CA GLU A 112 93.06 47.67 -28.04
C GLU A 112 92.40 46.35 -28.46
N ARG A 113 93.12 45.50 -29.20
CA ARG A 113 92.64 44.15 -29.54
C ARG A 113 92.41 43.28 -28.30
N ALA A 114 93.38 43.28 -27.37
CA ALA A 114 93.23 42.52 -26.13
C ALA A 114 92.06 43.03 -25.27
N THR A 115 91.80 44.34 -25.24
CA THR A 115 90.63 44.90 -24.54
C THR A 115 89.33 44.53 -25.24
N ALA A 116 89.28 44.58 -26.58
CA ALA A 116 88.11 44.17 -27.34
C ALA A 116 87.78 42.68 -27.13
N GLU A 117 88.78 41.80 -27.21
CA GLU A 117 88.63 40.38 -26.92
C GLU A 117 88.19 40.12 -25.47
N ALA A 118 88.71 40.88 -24.50
CA ALA A 118 88.29 40.77 -23.10
C ALA A 118 86.84 41.23 -22.88
N ASP A 119 86.39 42.28 -23.58
CA ASP A 119 85.01 42.76 -23.48
C ASP A 119 84.04 41.80 -24.19
N GLU A 120 84.40 41.26 -25.35
CA GLU A 120 83.65 40.18 -26.01
C GLU A 120 83.54 38.94 -25.10
N ALA A 121 84.62 38.56 -24.42
CA ALA A 121 84.62 37.44 -23.48
C ALA A 121 83.72 37.71 -22.25
N LYS A 122 83.68 38.94 -21.73
CA LYS A 122 82.76 39.32 -20.63
C LYS A 122 81.31 39.25 -21.08
N GLU A 123 80.98 39.81 -22.25
CA GLU A 123 79.63 39.75 -22.80
C GLU A 123 79.19 38.30 -23.05
N ALA A 124 80.06 37.47 -23.63
CA ALA A 124 79.80 36.04 -23.81
C ALA A 124 79.58 35.33 -22.46
N ALA A 125 80.36 35.63 -21.43
CA ALA A 125 80.18 35.06 -20.09
C ALA A 125 78.87 35.53 -19.43
N HIS A 126 78.49 36.80 -19.61
CA HIS A 126 77.21 37.34 -19.13
C HIS A 126 76.02 36.65 -19.81
N LEU A 127 76.05 36.50 -21.13
CA LEU A 127 75.01 35.79 -21.89
C LEU A 127 74.93 34.31 -21.49
N ALA A 128 76.07 33.64 -21.33
CA ALA A 128 76.12 32.25 -20.88
C ALA A 128 75.54 32.08 -19.47
N ARG A 129 75.82 33.01 -18.56
CA ARG A 129 75.24 33.01 -17.21
C ARG A 129 73.72 33.22 -17.25
N GLN A 130 73.22 34.17 -18.03
CA GLN A 130 71.78 34.41 -18.19
C GLN A 130 71.08 33.19 -18.80
N ALA A 131 71.69 32.54 -19.80
CA ALA A 131 71.18 31.30 -20.36
C ALA A 131 71.13 30.16 -19.31
N ALA A 132 72.15 30.05 -18.46
CA ALA A 132 72.16 29.06 -17.39
C ALA A 132 71.10 29.34 -16.30
N GLU A 133 70.91 30.61 -15.93
CA GLU A 133 69.89 31.03 -14.95
C GLU A 133 68.47 30.76 -15.49
N THR A 134 68.19 31.12 -16.75
CA THR A 134 66.91 30.85 -17.40
C THR A 134 66.63 29.35 -17.56
N ALA A 135 67.64 28.55 -17.93
CA ALA A 135 67.52 27.10 -18.01
C ALA A 135 67.25 26.46 -16.64
N ARG A 136 67.91 26.94 -15.58
CA ARG A 136 67.66 26.49 -14.20
C ARG A 136 66.24 26.81 -13.76
N ASP A 137 65.77 28.03 -14.01
CA ASP A 137 64.45 28.46 -13.59
C ASP A 137 63.34 27.70 -14.35
N GLU A 138 63.56 27.38 -15.63
CA GLU A 138 62.66 26.52 -16.41
C GLU A 138 62.65 25.08 -15.87
N ALA A 139 63.81 24.51 -15.56
CA ALA A 139 63.89 23.17 -14.96
C ALA A 139 63.17 23.11 -13.59
N LEU A 140 63.28 24.17 -12.78
CA LEU A 140 62.56 24.28 -11.51
C LEU A 140 61.05 24.43 -11.70
N ARG A 141 60.58 25.16 -12.72
CA ARG A 141 59.16 25.21 -13.08
C ARG A 141 58.64 23.84 -13.47
N GLN A 142 59.32 23.15 -14.40
CA GLN A 142 58.95 21.81 -14.85
C GLN A 142 58.92 20.80 -13.69
N ALA A 143 59.87 20.88 -12.76
CA ALA A 143 59.87 20.02 -11.57
C ALA A 143 58.66 20.29 -10.65
N ARG A 144 58.27 21.56 -10.46
CA ARG A 144 57.08 21.93 -9.68
C ARG A 144 55.80 21.45 -10.35
N ASP A 145 55.70 21.62 -11.67
CA ASP A 145 54.53 21.18 -12.43
C ASP A 145 54.38 19.66 -12.40
N ALA A 146 55.49 18.92 -12.52
CA ALA A 146 55.51 17.46 -12.40
C ALA A 146 55.09 16.98 -10.99
N LEU A 147 55.53 17.67 -9.94
CA LEU A 147 55.08 17.38 -8.57
C LEU A 147 53.60 17.68 -8.38
N ALA A 148 53.11 18.82 -8.89
CA ALA A 148 51.70 19.18 -8.81
C ALA A 148 50.81 18.20 -9.59
N GLU A 149 51.27 17.70 -10.74
CA GLU A 149 50.57 16.67 -11.50
C GLU A 149 50.53 15.33 -10.74
N ARG A 150 51.66 14.93 -10.14
CA ARG A 150 51.72 13.72 -9.31
C ARG A 150 50.78 13.82 -8.11
N ASP A 151 50.73 14.96 -7.43
CA ASP A 151 49.87 15.16 -6.28
C ASP A 151 48.38 15.14 -6.69
N ARG A 152 48.03 15.71 -7.86
CA ARG A 152 46.69 15.58 -8.45
C ARG A 152 46.34 14.13 -8.79
N ALA A 153 47.28 13.37 -9.36
CA ALA A 153 47.07 11.95 -9.67
C ALA A 153 46.84 11.12 -8.40
N LEU A 154 47.65 11.34 -7.35
CA LEU A 154 47.47 10.67 -6.06
C LEU A 154 46.13 11.03 -5.39
N GLY A 155 45.72 12.30 -5.46
CA GLY A 155 44.40 12.72 -5.00
C GLY A 155 43.27 11.99 -5.75
N ALA A 156 43.34 11.93 -7.08
CA ALA A 156 42.36 11.22 -7.88
C ALA A 156 42.32 9.70 -7.59
N GLU A 157 43.47 9.07 -7.31
CA GLU A 157 43.52 7.67 -6.87
C GLU A 157 42.86 7.46 -5.51
N GLN A 158 43.10 8.37 -4.55
CA GLN A 158 42.47 8.32 -3.23
C GLN A 158 40.95 8.49 -3.34
N ASP A 159 40.48 9.48 -4.10
CA ASP A 159 39.06 9.69 -4.36
C ASP A 159 38.41 8.46 -5.00
N ALA A 160 39.10 7.80 -5.95
CA ALA A 160 38.62 6.58 -6.58
C ALA A 160 38.55 5.40 -5.60
N VAL A 161 39.50 5.27 -4.68
CA VAL A 161 39.47 4.25 -3.62
C VAL A 161 38.31 4.51 -2.64
N GLU A 162 38.13 5.74 -2.21
CA GLU A 162 37.01 6.13 -1.33
C GLU A 162 35.65 5.89 -2.00
N ALA A 163 35.51 6.24 -3.27
CA ALA A 163 34.31 5.97 -4.06
C ALA A 163 34.02 4.46 -4.17
N ARG A 164 35.05 3.63 -4.40
CA ARG A 164 34.90 2.16 -4.42
C ARG A 164 34.48 1.62 -3.05
N GLN A 165 35.07 2.10 -1.96
CA GLN A 165 34.68 1.70 -0.60
C GLN A 165 33.25 2.13 -0.27
N ALA A 166 32.84 3.33 -0.67
CA ALA A 166 31.46 3.80 -0.52
C ALA A 166 30.47 2.94 -1.32
N ALA A 167 30.82 2.56 -2.55
CA ALA A 167 30.02 1.66 -3.36
C ALA A 167 29.89 0.26 -2.72
N LEU A 168 30.98 -0.31 -2.20
CA LEU A 168 30.95 -1.59 -1.49
C LEU A 168 30.09 -1.55 -0.23
N ARG A 169 30.19 -0.49 0.59
CA ARG A 169 29.32 -0.30 1.76
C ARG A 169 27.84 -0.21 1.36
N THR A 170 27.55 0.48 0.27
CA THR A 170 26.18 0.57 -0.27
C THR A 170 25.68 -0.78 -0.74
N GLN A 171 26.50 -1.56 -1.46
CA GLN A 171 26.16 -2.91 -1.90
C GLN A 171 25.91 -3.86 -0.71
N GLN A 172 26.75 -3.80 0.33
CA GLN A 172 26.58 -4.58 1.56
C GLN A 172 25.28 -4.22 2.26
N ARG A 173 24.94 -2.93 2.38
CA ARG A 173 23.68 -2.47 2.96
C ARG A 173 22.48 -3.00 2.17
N LEU A 174 22.48 -2.86 0.84
CA LEU A 174 21.39 -3.37 0.00
C LEU A 174 21.24 -4.89 0.07
N THR A 175 22.36 -5.62 0.20
CA THR A 175 22.33 -7.08 0.38
C THR A 175 21.73 -7.44 1.73
N ALA A 176 22.13 -6.76 2.81
CA ALA A 176 21.57 -6.97 4.15
C ALA A 176 20.07 -6.62 4.22
N GLU A 177 19.65 -5.52 3.58
CA GLU A 177 18.23 -5.13 3.47
C GLU A 177 17.41 -6.19 2.72
N ARG A 178 17.94 -6.70 1.60
CA ARG A 178 17.30 -7.78 0.83
C ARG A 178 17.16 -9.06 1.65
N ASP A 179 18.22 -9.44 2.36
CA ASP A 179 18.22 -10.67 3.15
C ASP A 179 17.27 -10.55 4.36
N ALA A 180 17.22 -9.38 5.02
CA ALA A 180 16.25 -9.09 6.07
C ALA A 180 14.80 -9.08 5.56
N ALA A 181 14.55 -8.52 4.36
CA ALA A 181 13.24 -8.55 3.73
C ALA A 181 12.81 -9.99 3.40
N ARG A 182 13.73 -10.83 2.93
CA ARG A 182 13.48 -12.25 2.67
C ARG A 182 13.15 -13.01 3.95
N GLU A 183 13.92 -12.82 5.03
CA GLU A 183 13.63 -13.45 6.32
C GLU A 183 12.29 -12.99 6.89
N HIS A 184 11.93 -11.72 6.70
CA HIS A 184 10.62 -11.22 7.09
C HIS A 184 9.50 -11.89 6.29
N ALA A 185 9.65 -11.99 4.97
CA ALA A 185 8.70 -12.68 4.10
C ALA A 185 8.52 -14.16 4.52
N GLU A 186 9.62 -14.89 4.70
CA GLU A 186 9.61 -16.30 5.14
C GLU A 186 8.92 -16.45 6.51
N ARG A 187 9.16 -15.53 7.46
CA ARG A 187 8.45 -15.52 8.75
C ARG A 187 6.96 -15.26 8.61
N THR A 188 6.56 -14.33 7.74
CA THR A 188 5.13 -14.03 7.49
C THR A 188 4.43 -15.18 6.79
N GLU A 189 5.10 -15.85 5.83
CA GLU A 189 4.59 -17.04 5.17
C GLU A 189 4.43 -18.18 6.18
N ALA A 190 5.43 -18.45 7.01
CA ALA A 190 5.35 -19.46 8.07
C ALA A 190 4.22 -19.16 9.08
N ALA A 191 4.07 -17.89 9.48
CA ALA A 191 3.00 -17.47 10.38
C ALA A 191 1.61 -17.64 9.75
N SER A 192 1.45 -17.29 8.47
CA SER A 192 0.19 -17.46 7.74
C SER A 192 -0.15 -18.95 7.54
N ALA A 193 0.84 -19.79 7.21
CA ALA A 193 0.67 -21.23 7.11
C ALA A 193 0.26 -21.85 8.46
N ALA A 194 0.89 -21.42 9.55
CA ALA A 194 0.52 -21.85 10.91
C ALA A 194 -0.91 -21.40 11.28
N ALA A 195 -1.31 -20.19 10.92
CA ALA A 195 -2.67 -19.69 11.16
C ALA A 195 -3.73 -20.50 10.37
N VAL A 196 -3.44 -20.83 9.11
CA VAL A 196 -4.31 -21.68 8.30
C VAL A 196 -4.42 -23.08 8.91
N ALA A 197 -3.28 -23.69 9.28
CA ALA A 197 -3.28 -25.01 9.93
C ALA A 197 -4.07 -25.03 11.24
N ALA A 198 -3.94 -23.98 12.07
CA ALA A 198 -4.71 -23.83 13.30
C ALA A 198 -6.22 -23.67 13.03
N ALA A 199 -6.59 -22.88 12.02
CA ALA A 199 -7.99 -22.69 11.61
C ALA A 199 -8.61 -24.00 11.08
N THR A 200 -7.86 -24.77 10.28
CA THR A 200 -8.27 -26.08 9.80
C THR A 200 -8.45 -27.06 10.96
N ALA A 201 -7.48 -27.15 11.88
CA ALA A 201 -7.59 -28.02 13.04
C ALA A 201 -8.79 -27.66 13.94
N ALA A 202 -9.09 -26.36 14.11
CA ALA A 202 -10.27 -25.90 14.84
C ALA A 202 -11.59 -26.19 14.10
N ALA A 203 -11.61 -26.18 12.77
CA ALA A 203 -12.75 -26.60 11.99
C ALA A 203 -13.00 -28.12 12.14
N ASP A 204 -11.95 -28.93 12.03
CA ASP A 204 -12.02 -30.39 12.19
C ASP A 204 -12.46 -30.80 13.60
N ALA A 205 -12.03 -30.06 14.63
CA ALA A 205 -12.52 -30.25 16.00
C ALA A 205 -14.04 -30.00 16.10
N ARG A 206 -14.52 -28.87 15.56
CA ARG A 206 -15.96 -28.55 15.55
C ARG A 206 -16.80 -29.58 14.80
N VAL A 207 -16.28 -30.12 13.69
CA VAL A 207 -16.97 -31.18 12.93
C VAL A 207 -17.05 -32.48 13.75
N ARG A 208 -15.97 -32.85 14.46
CA ARG A 208 -15.97 -34.01 15.36
C ARG A 208 -16.96 -33.84 16.51
N ASP A 209 -16.92 -32.70 17.19
CA ASP A 209 -17.83 -32.40 18.30
C ASP A 209 -19.30 -32.44 17.85
N ALA A 210 -19.61 -31.86 16.69
CA ALA A 210 -20.95 -31.90 16.12
C ALA A 210 -21.38 -33.33 15.73
N ALA A 211 -20.46 -34.17 15.26
CA ALA A 211 -20.73 -35.57 14.95
C ALA A 211 -20.99 -36.40 16.21
N GLU A 212 -20.23 -36.15 17.28
CA GLU A 212 -20.46 -36.78 18.59
C GLU A 212 -21.81 -36.35 19.19
N GLU A 213 -22.13 -35.05 19.14
CA GLU A 213 -23.42 -34.52 19.61
C GLU A 213 -24.59 -35.11 18.81
N ALA A 214 -24.46 -35.20 17.48
CA ALA A 214 -25.45 -35.85 16.63
C ALA A 214 -25.64 -37.34 16.98
N THR A 215 -24.56 -38.03 17.37
CA THR A 215 -24.62 -39.43 17.81
C THR A 215 -25.36 -39.56 19.15
N ARG A 216 -25.00 -38.74 20.14
CA ARG A 216 -25.69 -38.68 21.45
C ARG A 216 -27.17 -38.31 21.31
N ALA A 217 -27.50 -37.39 20.40
CA ALA A 217 -28.88 -37.01 20.10
C ALA A 217 -29.67 -38.19 19.49
N ARG A 218 -29.07 -38.96 18.59
CA ARG A 218 -29.69 -40.18 18.03
C ARG A 218 -29.92 -41.25 19.08
N GLU A 219 -28.94 -41.48 19.97
CA GLU A 219 -29.07 -42.42 21.08
C GLU A 219 -30.18 -42.00 22.04
N THR A 220 -30.23 -40.73 22.42
CA THR A 220 -31.30 -40.16 23.27
C THR A 220 -32.67 -40.32 22.61
N ALA A 221 -32.78 -40.01 21.32
CA ALA A 221 -34.01 -40.19 20.56
C ALA A 221 -34.42 -41.67 20.47
N ALA A 222 -33.48 -42.60 20.32
CA ALA A 222 -33.75 -44.03 20.36
C ALA A 222 -34.24 -44.48 21.73
N GLY A 223 -33.61 -43.99 22.82
CA GLY A 223 -34.04 -44.22 24.20
C GLY A 223 -35.48 -43.75 24.45
N LEU A 224 -35.80 -42.51 24.08
CA LEU A 224 -37.15 -41.95 24.22
C LEU A 224 -38.20 -42.72 23.39
N ARG A 225 -37.85 -43.22 22.19
CA ARG A 225 -38.75 -44.10 21.43
C ARG A 225 -38.97 -45.44 22.14
N GLY A 226 -37.94 -45.99 22.78
CA GLY A 226 -38.03 -47.18 23.64
C GLY A 226 -38.95 -46.96 24.85
N GLU A 227 -38.82 -45.82 25.52
CA GLU A 227 -39.71 -45.44 26.62
C GLU A 227 -41.16 -45.24 26.16
N LEU A 228 -41.37 -44.57 25.02
CA LEU A 228 -42.69 -44.37 24.43
C LEU A 228 -43.37 -45.69 24.06
N THR A 229 -42.62 -46.63 23.47
CA THR A 229 -43.13 -47.97 23.13
C THR A 229 -43.52 -48.73 24.39
N THR A 230 -42.65 -48.76 25.41
CA THR A 230 -42.96 -49.36 26.72
C THR A 230 -44.20 -48.71 27.38
N ALA A 231 -44.32 -47.38 27.31
CA ALA A 231 -45.48 -46.66 27.86
C ALA A 231 -46.77 -47.01 27.11
N ARG A 232 -46.71 -47.15 25.79
CA ARG A 232 -47.84 -47.61 24.96
C ARG A 232 -48.24 -49.04 25.28
N GLU A 233 -47.28 -49.94 25.49
CA GLU A 233 -47.55 -51.31 25.91
C GLU A 233 -48.21 -51.35 27.28
N ARG A 234 -47.71 -50.60 28.27
CA ARG A 234 -48.34 -50.47 29.59
C ARG A 234 -49.76 -49.91 29.51
N LEU A 235 -49.99 -48.88 28.68
CA LEU A 235 -51.33 -48.35 28.44
C LEU A 235 -52.26 -49.38 27.77
N ALA A 236 -51.75 -50.14 26.80
CA ALA A 236 -52.50 -51.21 26.16
C ALA A 236 -52.84 -52.34 27.15
N GLU A 237 -51.91 -52.69 28.04
CA GLU A 237 -52.12 -53.66 29.12
C GLU A 237 -53.16 -53.14 30.13
N HIS A 238 -53.06 -51.88 30.56
CA HIS A 238 -54.08 -51.26 31.42
C HIS A 238 -55.46 -51.24 30.74
N ALA A 239 -55.53 -50.89 29.46
CA ALA A 239 -56.77 -50.91 28.70
C ALA A 239 -57.32 -52.34 28.49
N ALA A 240 -56.46 -53.36 28.44
CA ALA A 240 -56.88 -54.77 28.44
C ALA A 240 -57.45 -55.16 29.81
N ARG A 241 -56.75 -54.84 30.90
CA ARG A 241 -57.23 -55.08 32.27
C ARG A 241 -58.55 -54.38 32.56
N ASP A 242 -58.73 -53.14 32.09
CA ASP A 242 -59.99 -52.40 32.22
C ASP A 242 -61.14 -53.07 31.44
N ARG A 243 -60.85 -53.63 30.25
CA ARG A 243 -61.84 -54.39 29.48
C ARG A 243 -62.23 -55.67 30.20
N GLU A 244 -61.25 -56.43 30.70
CA GLU A 244 -61.50 -57.64 31.51
C GLU A 244 -62.33 -57.32 32.76
N LEU A 245 -61.96 -56.28 33.51
CA LEU A 245 -62.72 -55.85 34.70
C LEU A 245 -64.16 -55.42 34.36
N ARG A 246 -64.37 -54.75 33.21
CA ARG A 246 -65.72 -54.41 32.75
C ARG A 246 -66.52 -55.65 32.36
N GLU A 247 -65.91 -56.59 31.66
CA GLU A 247 -66.54 -57.87 31.31
C GLU A 247 -66.88 -58.69 32.55
N GLU A 248 -66.01 -58.71 33.56
CA GLU A 248 -66.28 -59.33 34.85
C GLU A 248 -67.39 -58.63 35.63
N LEU A 249 -67.37 -57.29 35.68
CA LEU A 249 -68.45 -56.52 36.31
C LEU A 249 -69.78 -56.75 35.59
N ASP A 250 -69.80 -56.82 34.27
CA ASP A 250 -71.00 -57.11 33.50
C ASP A 250 -71.45 -58.57 33.70
N ARG A 251 -70.53 -59.53 33.83
CA ARG A 251 -70.84 -60.91 34.23
C ARG A 251 -71.49 -60.94 35.61
N VAL A 252 -70.89 -60.28 36.60
CA VAL A 252 -71.44 -60.19 37.97
C VAL A 252 -72.79 -59.49 38.00
N ARG A 253 -72.97 -58.41 37.20
CA ARG A 253 -74.25 -57.72 37.06
C ARG A 253 -75.32 -58.62 36.44
N ARG A 254 -75.00 -59.39 35.40
CA ARG A 254 -75.92 -60.36 34.80
C ARG A 254 -76.27 -61.46 35.80
N GLU A 255 -75.28 -62.04 36.47
CA GLU A 255 -75.54 -63.04 37.51
C GLU A 255 -76.38 -62.49 38.67
N ALA A 256 -76.17 -61.24 39.08
CA ALA A 256 -76.97 -60.58 40.10
C ALA A 256 -78.39 -60.28 39.61
N ALA A 257 -78.54 -59.83 38.36
CA ALA A 257 -79.83 -59.61 37.72
C ALA A 257 -80.60 -60.93 37.57
N ASP A 258 -79.94 -62.02 37.19
CA ASP A 258 -80.54 -63.36 37.08
C ASP A 258 -80.95 -63.90 38.45
N ARG A 259 -80.14 -63.68 39.50
CA ARG A 259 -80.50 -64.03 40.89
C ARG A 259 -81.71 -63.24 41.38
N LEU A 260 -81.74 -61.93 41.14
CA LEU A 260 -82.86 -61.06 41.49
C LEU A 260 -84.11 -61.44 40.68
N ALA A 261 -83.99 -61.75 39.40
CA ALA A 261 -85.10 -62.20 38.56
C ALA A 261 -85.64 -63.56 39.04
N ALA A 262 -84.76 -64.49 39.42
CA ALA A 262 -85.15 -65.78 39.99
C ALA A 262 -85.80 -65.63 41.37
N GLU A 263 -85.34 -64.70 42.20
CA GLU A 263 -85.92 -64.40 43.51
C GLU A 263 -87.29 -63.71 43.36
N LEU A 264 -87.41 -62.73 42.47
CA LEU A 264 -88.69 -62.12 42.11
C LEU A 264 -89.66 -63.16 41.57
N ALA A 265 -89.23 -64.07 40.69
CA ALA A 265 -90.06 -65.16 40.19
C ALA A 265 -90.53 -66.13 41.29
N ARG A 266 -89.70 -66.37 42.33
CA ARG A 266 -90.11 -67.16 43.50
C ARG A 266 -91.11 -66.42 44.37
N ILE A 267 -90.90 -65.12 44.60
CA ILE A 267 -91.81 -64.28 45.38
C ILE A 267 -93.16 -64.16 44.68
N THR A 268 -93.18 -63.95 43.36
CA THR A 268 -94.42 -63.91 42.58
C THR A 268 -95.12 -65.26 42.58
N ALA A 269 -94.39 -66.37 42.40
CA ALA A 269 -94.96 -67.71 42.49
C ALA A 269 -95.53 -68.02 43.90
N ASP A 270 -94.85 -67.61 44.97
CA ASP A 270 -95.37 -67.78 46.35
C ASP A 270 -96.59 -66.88 46.59
N ALA A 271 -96.56 -65.63 46.12
CA ALA A 271 -97.70 -64.71 46.18
C ALA A 271 -98.92 -65.26 45.43
N ASP A 272 -98.73 -65.75 44.20
CA ASP A 272 -99.78 -66.40 43.41
C ASP A 272 -100.31 -67.65 44.11
N SER A 273 -99.45 -68.45 44.73
CA SER A 273 -99.88 -69.62 45.52
C SER A 273 -100.72 -69.24 46.75
N ARG A 274 -100.44 -68.09 47.37
CA ARG A 274 -101.22 -67.57 48.51
C ARG A 274 -102.54 -66.99 48.06
N VAL A 275 -102.56 -66.29 46.93
CA VAL A 275 -103.79 -65.79 46.29
C VAL A 275 -104.70 -66.95 45.88
N GLN A 276 -104.15 -68.00 45.26
CA GLN A 276 -104.92 -69.20 44.91
C GLN A 276 -105.45 -69.94 46.14
N ARG A 277 -104.67 -70.04 47.23
CA ARG A 277 -105.15 -70.58 48.51
C ARG A 277 -106.29 -69.74 49.10
N ALA A 278 -106.14 -68.42 49.14
CA ALA A 278 -107.18 -67.52 49.62
C ALA A 278 -108.47 -67.60 48.78
N HIS A 279 -108.34 -67.76 47.44
CA HIS A 279 -109.48 -67.98 46.55
C HIS A 279 -110.15 -69.35 46.77
N ALA A 280 -109.37 -70.41 47.00
CA ALA A 280 -109.91 -71.72 47.34
C ALA A 280 -110.65 -71.71 48.68
N GLU A 281 -110.11 -71.03 49.69
CA GLU A 281 -110.72 -70.84 51.01
C GLU A 281 -112.02 -70.01 50.93
N THR A 282 -112.01 -68.90 50.18
CA THR A 282 -113.26 -68.12 49.96
C THR A 282 -114.30 -68.90 49.16
N ALA A 283 -113.89 -69.71 48.17
CA ALA A 283 -114.80 -70.59 47.44
C ALA A 283 -115.35 -71.74 48.30
N ALA A 284 -114.58 -72.25 49.26
CA ALA A 284 -115.04 -73.25 50.23
C ALA A 284 -116.04 -72.64 51.22
N LEU A 285 -115.73 -71.47 51.78
CA LEU A 285 -116.63 -70.74 52.69
C LEU A 285 -117.94 -70.34 52.01
N ARG A 286 -117.92 -69.95 50.73
CA ARG A 286 -119.14 -69.67 49.96
C ARG A 286 -120.00 -70.92 49.77
N ARG A 287 -119.40 -72.07 49.44
CA ARG A 287 -120.11 -73.35 49.32
C ARG A 287 -120.72 -73.80 50.65
N GLU A 288 -120.00 -73.60 51.75
CA GLU A 288 -120.52 -73.90 53.09
C GLU A 288 -121.69 -72.97 53.47
N HIS A 289 -121.60 -71.68 53.14
CA HIS A 289 -122.70 -70.74 53.33
C HIS A 289 -123.93 -71.07 52.48
N GLU A 290 -123.74 -71.46 51.22
CA GLU A 290 -124.84 -71.90 50.34
C GLU A 290 -125.52 -73.18 50.86
N LEU A 291 -124.73 -74.14 51.37
CA LEU A 291 -125.27 -75.36 51.98
C LEU A 291 -126.10 -75.04 53.24
N ARG A 292 -125.59 -74.18 54.13
CA ARG A 292 -126.34 -73.74 55.32
C ARG A 292 -127.61 -72.98 54.96
N LEU A 293 -127.58 -72.17 53.90
CA LEU A 293 -128.77 -71.45 53.40
C LEU A 293 -129.79 -72.40 52.77
N GLN A 294 -129.35 -73.43 52.04
CA GLN A 294 -130.25 -74.45 51.49
C GLN A 294 -130.89 -75.31 52.58
N GLU A 295 -130.13 -75.66 53.63
CA GLU A 295 -130.68 -76.38 54.79
C GLU A 295 -131.69 -75.53 55.57
N ALA A 296 -131.37 -74.24 55.81
CA ALA A 296 -132.30 -73.30 56.43
C ALA A 296 -133.57 -73.09 55.58
N ALA A 297 -133.45 -72.99 54.26
CA ALA A 297 -134.58 -72.87 53.35
C ALA A 297 -135.48 -74.13 53.35
N ARG A 298 -134.89 -75.33 53.43
CA ARG A 298 -135.66 -76.59 53.59
C ARG A 298 -136.35 -76.66 54.95
N HIS A 299 -135.69 -76.18 56.01
CA HIS A 299 -136.28 -76.13 57.35
C HIS A 299 -137.45 -75.14 57.44
N LEU A 300 -137.34 -73.98 56.78
CA LEU A 300 -138.41 -72.99 56.68
C LEU A 300 -139.57 -73.48 55.80
N GLY A 301 -139.30 -74.11 54.66
CA GLY A 301 -140.33 -74.71 53.80
C GLY A 301 -141.15 -75.79 54.51
N ALA A 302 -140.50 -76.65 55.32
CA ALA A 302 -141.17 -77.67 56.11
C ALA A 302 -141.99 -77.10 57.29
N GLN A 303 -141.63 -75.91 57.79
CA GLN A 303 -142.37 -75.22 58.85
C GLN A 303 -143.57 -74.44 58.29
N THR A 304 -143.46 -73.82 57.12
CA THR A 304 -144.59 -73.16 56.46
C THR A 304 -145.64 -74.15 55.98
N GLU A 305 -145.25 -75.31 55.45
CA GLU A 305 -146.21 -76.37 55.07
C GLU A 305 -146.97 -76.97 56.26
N ARG A 306 -146.40 -76.95 57.48
CA ARG A 306 -147.11 -77.35 58.71
C ARG A 306 -148.07 -76.25 59.19
N ALA A 307 -147.65 -74.99 59.11
CA ALA A 307 -148.49 -73.85 59.46
C ALA A 307 -149.73 -73.77 58.54
N ASP A 308 -149.54 -73.88 57.23
CA ASP A 308 -150.64 -73.84 56.25
C ASP A 308 -151.62 -75.02 56.36
N ARG A 309 -151.16 -76.16 56.90
CA ARG A 309 -151.99 -77.35 57.10
C ARG A 309 -152.85 -77.20 58.36
N LEU A 310 -152.27 -76.68 59.44
CA LEU A 310 -152.97 -76.36 60.69
C LEU A 310 -153.97 -75.19 60.51
N GLU A 311 -153.63 -74.20 59.69
CA GLU A 311 -154.51 -73.06 59.41
C GLU A 311 -155.73 -73.48 58.59
N ARG A 312 -155.55 -74.41 57.64
CA ARG A 312 -156.66 -75.03 56.87
C ARG A 312 -157.56 -75.92 57.72
N GLU A 313 -157.02 -76.64 58.70
CA GLU A 313 -157.82 -77.41 59.64
C GLU A 313 -158.59 -76.50 60.60
N HIS A 314 -157.96 -75.44 61.12
CA HIS A 314 -158.61 -74.49 62.01
C HIS A 314 -159.74 -73.70 61.34
N THR A 315 -159.56 -73.26 60.08
CA THR A 315 -160.64 -72.60 59.33
C THR A 315 -161.79 -73.55 59.00
N ARG A 316 -161.50 -74.84 58.77
CA ARG A 316 -162.53 -75.86 58.53
C ARG A 316 -163.36 -76.13 59.78
N ASP A 317 -162.72 -76.25 60.93
CA ASP A 317 -163.40 -76.47 62.22
C ASP A 317 -164.19 -75.25 62.67
N ARG A 318 -163.67 -74.03 62.42
CA ARG A 318 -164.35 -72.78 62.75
C ARG A 318 -165.58 -72.53 61.87
N ALA A 319 -165.49 -72.81 60.57
CA ALA A 319 -166.65 -72.75 59.66
C ALA A 319 -167.72 -73.81 60.00
N LEU A 320 -167.32 -74.96 60.55
CA LEU A 320 -168.25 -76.00 61.03
C LEU A 320 -168.98 -75.55 62.30
N LEU A 321 -168.26 -74.96 63.26
CA LEU A 321 -168.82 -74.41 64.49
C LEU A 321 -169.73 -73.20 64.22
N ASP A 322 -169.35 -72.31 63.30
CA ASP A 322 -170.17 -71.15 62.92
C ASP A 322 -171.43 -71.56 62.14
N ARG A 323 -171.40 -72.65 61.37
CA ARG A 323 -172.61 -73.25 60.77
C ARG A 323 -173.55 -73.90 61.79
N ILE A 324 -173.01 -74.60 62.80
CA ILE A 324 -173.80 -75.17 63.89
C ILE A 324 -174.42 -74.06 64.74
N LYS A 325 -173.67 -72.99 65.00
CA LYS A 325 -174.14 -71.83 65.78
C LYS A 325 -175.16 -70.99 65.00
N ALA A 326 -175.00 -70.85 63.68
CA ALA A 326 -175.99 -70.21 62.80
C ALA A 326 -177.29 -71.02 62.68
N ALA A 327 -177.22 -72.36 62.72
CA ALA A 327 -178.40 -73.24 62.71
C ALA A 327 -179.21 -73.22 64.03
N LEU A 328 -178.58 -72.88 65.16
CA LEU A 328 -179.24 -72.80 66.48
C LEU A 328 -179.66 -71.39 66.90
N SER A 329 -179.13 -70.33 66.24
CA SER A 329 -179.37 -68.94 66.66
C SER A 329 -180.14 -68.12 65.61
N GLY A 330 -180.38 -68.69 64.42
CA GLY A 330 -181.29 -68.18 63.39
C GLY A 330 -181.06 -66.74 62.92
N THR A 331 -179.87 -66.18 63.13
CA THR A 331 -179.56 -64.77 62.88
C THR A 331 -178.30 -64.66 62.04
N THR A 332 -178.49 -64.18 60.81
CA THR A 332 -177.51 -63.90 59.77
C THR A 332 -176.62 -62.69 60.10
N PRO A 333 -175.29 -62.82 59.94
CA PRO A 333 -174.44 -61.72 59.54
C PRO A 333 -173.62 -62.07 58.29
N PRO A 334 -173.49 -61.13 57.36
CA PRO A 334 -172.23 -60.90 56.67
C PRO A 334 -171.91 -59.38 56.74
N ASP A 335 -170.75 -58.85 56.44
CA ASP A 335 -169.70 -59.33 55.56
C ASP A 335 -168.46 -58.46 55.83
N THR A 336 -167.28 -59.05 55.88
CA THR A 336 -166.00 -58.32 55.80
C THR A 336 -165.08 -59.08 54.88
N THR A 337 -164.70 -58.42 53.80
CA THR A 337 -163.79 -58.90 52.76
C THR A 337 -162.53 -58.02 52.72
N PRO A 338 -161.32 -58.60 52.81
CA PRO A 338 -160.08 -58.13 52.17
C PRO A 338 -159.77 -59.04 50.95
N PRO A 339 -158.89 -58.70 49.96
CA PRO A 339 -157.40 -58.57 50.07
C PRO A 339 -156.84 -57.55 49.01
N PRO A 340 -155.57 -57.49 48.49
CA PRO A 340 -154.44 -58.42 48.59
C PRO A 340 -153.01 -57.83 48.74
N ASP A 341 -152.11 -58.81 48.86
CA ASP A 341 -150.70 -58.79 49.18
C ASP A 341 -149.78 -58.73 47.95
N ARG A 342 -148.51 -58.48 48.24
CA ARG A 342 -147.37 -58.24 47.35
C ARG A 342 -146.82 -59.51 46.69
N THR A 343 -146.16 -59.32 45.55
CA THR A 343 -145.04 -60.16 45.08
C THR A 343 -143.89 -59.28 44.53
N PRO A 344 -142.63 -59.48 44.98
CA PRO A 344 -141.38 -59.16 44.27
C PRO A 344 -141.01 -60.34 43.33
N PRO A 345 -139.86 -60.48 42.59
CA PRO A 345 -138.45 -60.02 42.83
C PRO A 345 -137.66 -59.76 41.49
N PRO A 346 -136.37 -60.13 41.24
CA PRO A 346 -135.05 -59.88 41.87
C PRO A 346 -133.94 -59.35 40.90
N ASP A 347 -132.75 -59.10 41.47
CA ASP A 347 -131.36 -59.35 40.98
C ASP A 347 -130.87 -58.85 39.60
N ARG A 348 -129.79 -58.06 39.61
CA ARG A 348 -128.39 -58.56 39.40
C ARG A 348 -127.35 -57.43 39.50
N THR A 349 -126.36 -57.68 40.34
CA THR A 349 -125.05 -57.05 40.50
C THR A 349 -124.09 -57.51 39.36
N PRO A 350 -122.76 -57.27 39.41
CA PRO A 350 -122.01 -56.02 39.46
C PRO A 350 -120.74 -56.09 38.55
N THR A 351 -119.87 -55.07 38.63
CA THR A 351 -118.38 -55.02 38.61
C THR A 351 -117.97 -53.75 37.87
N GLY A 352 -117.26 -52.77 38.42
CA GLY A 352 -116.27 -52.80 39.50
C GLY A 352 -114.89 -52.58 38.89
N THR A 353 -114.35 -51.36 38.99
CA THR A 353 -112.95 -51.03 39.37
C THR A 353 -112.78 -49.52 39.32
N GLY A 354 -112.70 -48.92 40.49
CA GLY A 354 -112.21 -47.56 40.70
C GLY A 354 -110.73 -47.55 41.10
N THR A 355 -110.18 -46.33 41.04
CA THR A 355 -109.17 -45.71 41.93
C THR A 355 -107.79 -46.38 41.99
N GLY A 356 -106.68 -45.73 41.64
CA GLY A 356 -106.13 -44.44 42.10
C GLY A 356 -104.70 -44.75 42.58
N THR A 357 -103.63 -43.97 42.36
CA THR A 357 -103.33 -42.69 43.05
C THR A 357 -101.92 -42.22 42.62
N GLY A 358 -101.72 -40.89 42.51
CA GLY A 358 -100.43 -40.16 42.58
C GLY A 358 -99.72 -39.94 41.23
N ALA A 359 -99.72 -38.79 40.55
CA ALA A 359 -99.63 -37.36 40.93
C ALA A 359 -98.33 -36.98 41.67
N ASN A 360 -97.34 -36.46 40.92
CA ASN A 360 -96.51 -35.26 41.19
C ASN A 360 -95.28 -35.27 40.26
N ILE A 361 -94.65 -34.19 39.80
CA ILE A 361 -94.87 -32.72 39.73
C ILE A 361 -93.82 -32.22 38.72
N ASP A 362 -94.15 -31.16 38.01
CA ASP A 362 -93.28 -30.34 37.15
C ASP A 362 -91.94 -29.94 37.77
N GLY A 363 -90.91 -29.81 36.92
CA GLY A 363 -89.60 -29.29 37.32
C GLY A 363 -88.60 -29.11 36.19
N THR A 364 -89.00 -28.52 35.05
CA THR A 364 -88.05 -28.10 34.00
C THR A 364 -87.72 -26.62 34.15
N ALA A 365 -86.62 -26.34 34.85
CA ALA A 365 -85.93 -25.05 34.88
C ALA A 365 -84.53 -25.21 34.24
N PRO A 366 -83.95 -24.14 33.69
CA PRO A 366 -82.81 -24.20 32.76
C PRO A 366 -81.46 -24.32 33.48
N ASP A 367 -80.54 -25.03 32.85
CA ASP A 367 -79.14 -25.19 33.29
C ASP A 367 -78.29 -23.96 32.90
N PRO A 368 -77.66 -23.25 33.86
CA PRO A 368 -76.76 -22.13 33.59
C PRO A 368 -75.30 -22.59 33.64
N THR A 369 -74.76 -23.09 32.53
CA THR A 369 -73.33 -23.47 32.44
C THR A 369 -72.57 -22.81 31.30
N HIS A 370 -73.13 -21.80 30.63
CA HIS A 370 -72.47 -21.17 29.48
C HIS A 370 -71.61 -19.91 29.76
N GLU A 371 -71.44 -19.48 31.01
CA GLU A 371 -70.76 -18.20 31.29
C GLU A 371 -69.33 -18.32 31.87
N ARG A 372 -68.82 -19.55 32.11
CA ARG A 372 -67.44 -19.75 32.63
C ARG A 372 -66.36 -19.95 31.56
N ASN A 373 -66.71 -20.08 30.29
CA ASN A 373 -65.74 -20.36 29.21
C ASN A 373 -65.28 -19.12 28.43
N ARG A 374 -65.82 -17.93 28.73
CA ARG A 374 -65.39 -16.68 28.06
C ARG A 374 -64.17 -16.03 28.73
N ASP A 375 -64.03 -16.18 30.04
CA ASP A 375 -62.92 -15.57 30.80
C ASP A 375 -61.62 -16.38 30.74
N VAL A 376 -61.72 -17.71 30.60
CA VAL A 376 -60.53 -18.58 30.50
C VAL A 376 -59.84 -18.44 29.14
N LEU A 377 -60.60 -18.19 28.06
CA LEU A 377 -60.02 -17.95 26.73
C LEU A 377 -59.41 -16.55 26.59
N ALA A 378 -59.90 -15.55 27.33
CA ALA A 378 -59.28 -14.23 27.39
C ALA A 378 -57.96 -14.23 28.18
N ALA A 379 -57.85 -15.02 29.25
CA ALA A 379 -56.62 -15.14 30.04
C ALA A 379 -55.50 -15.90 29.30
N VAL A 380 -55.82 -16.90 28.48
CA VAL A 380 -54.84 -17.64 27.68
C VAL A 380 -54.31 -16.82 26.50
N ALA A 381 -55.13 -15.93 25.91
CA ALA A 381 -54.69 -15.03 24.85
C ALA A 381 -53.72 -13.93 25.36
N ALA A 382 -53.90 -13.45 26.60
CA ALA A 382 -53.00 -12.46 27.22
C ALA A 382 -51.61 -13.07 27.57
N LEU A 383 -51.57 -14.32 28.05
CA LEU A 383 -50.32 -15.03 28.36
C LEU A 383 -49.50 -15.43 27.12
N LEU A 384 -50.13 -15.53 25.94
CA LEU A 384 -49.43 -15.80 24.68
C LEU A 384 -48.86 -14.52 24.02
N ALA A 385 -49.37 -13.33 24.37
CA ALA A 385 -48.85 -12.06 23.86
C ALA A 385 -47.56 -11.60 24.57
N GLU A 386 -47.39 -11.92 25.85
CA GLU A 386 -46.19 -11.53 26.64
C GLU A 386 -44.95 -12.42 26.38
N ARG A 387 -45.09 -13.51 25.63
CA ARG A 387 -44.02 -14.49 25.37
C ARG A 387 -43.36 -14.41 23.99
N SER A 388 -43.65 -13.36 23.21
CA SER A 388 -42.90 -13.08 21.98
C SER A 388 -41.66 -12.22 22.28
N PRO A 389 -40.43 -12.75 22.21
CA PRO A 389 -39.24 -11.94 22.33
C PRO A 389 -39.07 -11.13 21.04
N SER A 390 -38.97 -9.82 21.21
CA SER A 390 -38.53 -8.86 20.21
C SER A 390 -37.28 -9.35 19.47
N ARG A 391 -37.37 -9.40 18.14
CA ARG A 391 -36.22 -9.41 17.23
C ARG A 391 -35.47 -8.09 17.27
#